data_AF-A0A3C1SGD7-F1
#
_entry.id   AF-A0A3C1SGD7-F1
#
_cell.length_a   1.000
_cell.length_b   1.000
_cell.length_c   1.000
_cell.angle_alpha   90.00
_cell.angle_beta   90.00
_cell.angle_gamma   90.00
#
_symmetry.space_group_name_H-M   'P 1'
#
loop_
_entity.id
_entity.type
_entity.pdbx_description
1 polymer ?
#
loop_
_entity_poly.entity_id
_entity_poly.type
_entity_poly.pdbx_seq_one_letter_code
_entity_poly.pdbx_strand_id
1 'polypeptide(L)'
;MKKISASENKTYLSIGFLKKLDKAEPYMRELMISLMDEVQSKIIVNKSDFDDLKAIVRELVEAQKKTEIRMEELVEAQKKTEVRMEELAEAQKETKLEIRNLRKQVGGLTMDVGYGIEDRIMPYICDFGKKEFDTDIKLVERRNLVYPDGNYDEINIYAEGMKQGKPVFIIGECKAQPGKKDFDKFNQITARVKKVISGDVYMFITGYSFSPDVEIYAKKKYPFIRTYRTYEFEMKYEKIKLVSLKQS
;
A
#
# COMPACT_ATOMS: atom_id res chain seq x y z
N MET A 1 -51.68 44.79 -43.68
CA MET A 1 -52.75 45.41 -42.87
C MET A 1 -52.68 44.85 -41.45
N LYS A 2 -52.24 45.68 -40.49
CA LYS A 2 -52.11 45.32 -39.07
C LYS A 2 -53.50 45.31 -38.44
N LYS A 3 -54.00 44.16 -37.99
CA LYS A 3 -55.15 44.10 -37.08
C LYS A 3 -54.65 44.48 -35.70
N ILE A 4 -54.88 45.73 -35.30
CA ILE A 4 -54.70 46.17 -33.91
C ILE A 4 -55.93 45.66 -33.15
N SER A 5 -55.75 44.63 -32.33
CA SER A 5 -56.74 44.23 -31.34
C SER A 5 -56.67 45.24 -30.19
N ALA A 6 -57.44 46.32 -30.27
CA ALA A 6 -57.71 47.13 -29.11
C ALA A 6 -58.52 46.27 -28.13
N SER A 7 -57.90 45.87 -27.02
CA SER A 7 -58.62 45.29 -25.89
C SER A 7 -59.54 46.38 -25.34
N GLU A 8 -60.83 46.31 -25.66
CA GLU A 8 -61.83 47.16 -25.02
C GLU A 8 -61.74 46.96 -23.51
N ASN A 9 -61.27 47.99 -22.81
CA ASN A 9 -61.26 48.04 -21.37
C ASN A 9 -62.72 48.07 -20.92
N LYS A 10 -63.30 46.91 -20.56
CA LYS A 10 -64.68 46.83 -20.09
C LYS A 10 -64.77 47.58 -18.77
N THR A 11 -65.42 48.74 -18.78
CA THR A 11 -65.71 49.52 -17.58
C THR A 11 -66.73 48.76 -16.74
N TYR A 12 -66.33 48.26 -15.56
CA TYR A 12 -67.23 47.57 -14.63
C TYR A 12 -68.00 48.58 -13.77
N LEU A 13 -68.81 49.42 -14.40
CA LEU A 13 -69.76 50.28 -13.69
C LEU A 13 -71.13 49.62 -13.69
N SER A 14 -71.75 49.52 -12.52
CA SER A 14 -73.12 49.03 -12.47
C SER A 14 -74.03 49.97 -13.25
N ILE A 15 -74.99 49.41 -13.99
CA ILE A 15 -76.01 50.20 -14.72
C ILE A 15 -76.75 51.15 -13.75
N GLY A 16 -76.93 50.74 -12.49
CA GLY A 16 -77.50 51.57 -11.44
C GLY A 16 -76.66 52.79 -11.07
N PHE A 17 -75.33 52.67 -11.08
CA PHE A 17 -74.42 53.78 -10.86
C PHE A 17 -74.43 54.77 -12.03
N LEU A 18 -74.35 54.27 -13.28
CA LEU A 18 -74.39 55.11 -14.49
C LEU A 18 -75.66 55.97 -14.55
N LYS A 19 -76.82 55.40 -14.19
CA LYS A 19 -78.09 56.15 -14.14
C LYS A 19 -78.12 57.24 -13.08
N LYS A 20 -77.37 57.09 -11.96
CA LYS A 20 -77.25 58.13 -10.93
C LYS A 20 -76.25 59.21 -11.34
N LEU A 21 -75.15 58.79 -11.96
CA LEU A 21 -74.13 59.69 -12.51
C LEU A 21 -74.71 60.60 -13.60
N ASP A 22 -75.64 60.08 -14.41
CA ASP A 22 -76.32 60.85 -15.45
C ASP A 22 -77.31 61.90 -14.91
N LYS A 23 -77.67 61.81 -13.64
CA LYS A 23 -78.49 62.81 -12.94
C LYS A 23 -77.67 63.80 -12.11
N ALA A 24 -76.35 63.59 -12.02
CA ALA A 24 -75.46 64.48 -11.29
C ALA A 24 -75.12 65.74 -12.11
N GLU A 25 -74.82 66.83 -11.41
CA GLU A 25 -74.35 68.07 -12.02
C GLU A 25 -73.06 67.85 -12.85
N PRO A 26 -72.82 68.65 -13.92
CA PRO A 26 -71.73 68.44 -14.86
C PRO A 26 -70.35 68.33 -14.20
N TYR A 27 -70.05 69.21 -13.25
CA TYR A 27 -68.77 69.22 -12.54
C TYR A 27 -68.58 67.96 -11.68
N MET A 28 -69.61 67.56 -10.94
CA MET A 28 -69.58 66.36 -10.10
C MET A 28 -69.47 65.08 -10.92
N ARG A 29 -70.08 65.05 -12.12
CA ARG A 29 -69.93 63.96 -13.08
C ARG A 29 -68.49 63.83 -13.56
N GLU A 30 -67.87 64.94 -13.96
CA GLU A 30 -66.49 64.96 -14.46
C GLU A 30 -65.48 64.57 -13.39
N LEU A 31 -65.64 65.10 -12.16
CA LEU A 31 -64.81 64.74 -11.02
C LEU A 31 -64.91 63.23 -10.69
N MET A 32 -66.13 62.67 -10.72
CA MET A 32 -66.35 61.24 -10.49
C MET A 32 -65.75 60.37 -11.60
N ILE A 33 -65.81 60.79 -12.86
CA ILE A 33 -65.17 60.08 -13.98
C ILE A 33 -63.64 60.10 -13.81
N SER A 34 -63.04 61.25 -13.52
CA SER A 34 -61.60 61.38 -13.31
C SER A 34 -61.11 60.55 -12.12
N LEU A 35 -61.83 60.56 -11.00
CA LEU A 35 -61.51 59.73 -9.84
C LEU A 35 -61.63 58.23 -10.18
N MET A 36 -62.61 57.85 -11.00
CA MET A 36 -62.77 56.46 -11.45
C MET A 36 -61.64 56.00 -12.34
N ASP A 37 -61.20 56.85 -13.27
CA ASP A 37 -60.06 56.57 -14.13
C ASP A 37 -58.78 56.42 -13.30
N GLU A 38 -58.56 57.31 -12.32
CA GLU A 38 -57.40 57.22 -11.42
C GLU A 38 -57.43 55.94 -10.56
N VAL A 39 -58.58 55.61 -9.96
CA VAL A 39 -58.75 54.39 -9.15
C VAL A 39 -58.59 53.12 -10.00
N GLN A 40 -59.15 53.09 -11.22
CA GLN A 40 -58.98 51.96 -12.13
C GLN A 40 -57.52 51.78 -12.56
N SER A 41 -56.81 52.88 -12.85
CA SER A 41 -55.39 52.82 -13.23
C SER A 41 -54.48 52.26 -12.12
N LYS A 42 -54.88 52.41 -10.84
CA LYS A 42 -54.08 51.99 -9.68
C LYS A 42 -54.46 50.62 -9.12
N ILE A 43 -55.70 50.14 -9.32
CA ILE A 43 -56.21 48.89 -8.71
C ILE A 43 -56.18 47.71 -9.68
N ILE A 44 -56.27 47.95 -10.99
CA ILE A 44 -56.37 46.87 -11.97
C ILE A 44 -54.96 46.33 -12.26
N VAL A 45 -54.64 45.18 -11.67
CA VAL A 45 -53.59 44.31 -12.23
C VAL A 45 -54.02 43.97 -13.65
N ASN A 46 -53.21 44.33 -14.64
CA ASN A 46 -53.60 44.13 -16.03
C ASN A 46 -53.69 42.61 -16.30
N LYS A 47 -54.65 42.22 -17.14
CA LYS A 47 -54.78 40.81 -17.56
C LYS A 47 -53.46 40.28 -18.16
N SER A 48 -52.67 41.16 -18.79
CA SER A 48 -51.31 40.86 -19.26
C SER A 48 -50.40 40.37 -18.14
N ASP A 49 -50.38 41.05 -16.99
CA ASP A 49 -49.49 40.71 -15.88
C ASP A 49 -49.85 39.34 -15.28
N PHE A 50 -51.15 39.01 -15.27
CA PHE A 50 -51.62 37.69 -14.86
C PHE A 50 -51.27 36.60 -15.86
N ASP A 51 -51.40 36.88 -17.16
CA ASP A 51 -51.02 35.95 -18.23
C ASP A 51 -49.50 35.71 -18.24
N ASP A 52 -48.68 36.74 -18.00
CA ASP A 52 -47.23 36.67 -17.84
C ASP A 52 -46.83 35.86 -16.59
N LEU A 53 -47.48 36.11 -15.45
CA LEU A 53 -47.26 35.32 -14.24
C LEU A 53 -47.60 33.84 -14.47
N LYS A 54 -48.69 33.55 -15.18
CA LYS A 54 -49.09 32.18 -15.53
C LYS A 54 -48.07 31.50 -16.45
N ALA A 55 -47.45 32.25 -17.37
CA ALA A 55 -46.36 31.74 -18.21
C ALA A 55 -45.13 31.40 -17.36
N ILE A 56 -44.69 32.31 -16.48
CA ILE A 56 -43.56 32.09 -15.56
C ILE A 56 -43.81 30.87 -14.67
N VAL A 57 -45.02 30.72 -14.12
CA VAL A 57 -45.38 29.57 -13.27
C VAL A 57 -45.31 28.26 -14.07
N ARG A 58 -45.74 28.24 -15.34
CA ARG A 58 -45.63 27.06 -16.20
C ARG A 58 -44.18 26.69 -16.49
N GLU A 59 -43.35 27.67 -16.83
CA GLU A 59 -41.91 27.45 -17.04
C GLU A 59 -41.23 26.93 -15.79
N LEU A 60 -41.58 27.47 -14.61
CA LEU A 60 -41.05 27.00 -13.33
C LEU A 60 -41.44 25.54 -13.04
N VAL A 61 -42.69 25.16 -13.30
CA VAL A 61 -43.16 23.77 -13.15
C VAL A 61 -42.41 22.84 -14.10
N GLU A 62 -42.15 23.24 -15.34
CA GLU A 62 -41.37 22.44 -16.28
C GLU A 62 -39.90 22.32 -15.88
N ALA A 63 -39.29 23.41 -15.40
CA ALA A 63 -37.93 23.41 -14.86
C ALA A 63 -37.82 22.51 -13.62
N GLN A 64 -38.82 22.53 -12.75
CA GLN A 64 -38.89 21.67 -11.57
C GLN A 64 -38.99 20.20 -11.97
N LYS A 65 -39.87 19.83 -12.92
CA LYS A 65 -39.95 18.45 -13.45
C LYS A 65 -38.65 17.97 -14.07
N LYS A 66 -37.96 18.81 -14.86
CA LYS A 66 -36.63 18.48 -15.42
C LYS A 66 -35.59 18.28 -14.32
N THR A 67 -35.69 19.04 -13.23
CA THR A 67 -34.79 18.92 -12.08
C THR A 67 -35.04 17.63 -11.32
N GLU A 68 -36.30 17.24 -11.12
CA GLU A 68 -36.68 15.96 -10.50
C GLU A 68 -36.11 14.77 -11.29
N ILE A 69 -36.28 14.76 -12.62
CA ILE A 69 -35.74 13.69 -13.49
C ILE A 69 -34.21 13.61 -13.37
N ARG A 70 -33.50 14.75 -13.42
CA ARG A 70 -32.04 14.77 -13.25
C ARG A 70 -31.60 14.28 -11.87
N MET A 71 -32.40 14.55 -10.85
CA MET A 71 -32.09 14.10 -9.49
C MET A 71 -32.30 12.59 -9.35
N GLU A 72 -33.33 12.02 -9.98
CA GLU A 72 -33.53 10.57 -10.06
C GLU A 72 -32.38 9.88 -10.81
N GLU A 73 -31.93 10.45 -11.94
CA GLU A 73 -30.78 9.93 -12.69
C GLU A 73 -29.48 9.96 -11.86
N LEU A 74 -29.26 11.04 -11.09
CA LEU A 74 -28.10 11.14 -10.20
C LEU A 74 -28.14 10.13 -9.05
N VAL A 75 -29.31 9.91 -8.45
CA VAL A 75 -29.47 8.88 -7.39
C VAL A 75 -29.18 7.48 -7.95
N GLU A 76 -29.64 7.18 -9.16
CA GLU A 76 -29.38 5.90 -9.81
C GLU A 76 -27.89 5.72 -10.17
N ALA A 77 -27.24 6.78 -10.67
CA ALA A 77 -25.80 6.78 -10.93
C ALA A 77 -24.97 6.61 -9.63
N GLN A 78 -25.41 7.23 -8.53
CA GLN A 78 -24.79 7.09 -7.23
C GLN A 78 -24.91 5.64 -6.72
N LYS A 79 -26.11 5.03 -6.77
CA LYS A 79 -26.31 3.62 -6.40
C LYS A 79 -25.41 2.68 -7.18
N LYS A 80 -25.28 2.86 -8.50
CA LYS A 80 -24.37 2.06 -9.34
C LYS A 80 -22.90 2.25 -8.95
N THR A 81 -22.53 3.44 -8.50
CA THR A 81 -21.17 3.74 -8.03
C THR A 81 -20.90 3.08 -6.67
N GLU A 82 -21.86 3.12 -5.76
CA GLU A 82 -21.77 2.44 -4.45
C GLU A 82 -21.57 0.93 -4.63
N VAL A 83 -22.37 0.28 -5.48
CA VAL A 83 -22.20 -1.16 -5.79
C VAL A 83 -20.81 -1.47 -6.33
N ARG A 84 -20.30 -0.68 -7.30
CA ARG A 84 -18.95 -0.88 -7.84
C ARG A 84 -17.85 -0.67 -6.79
N MET A 85 -18.04 0.26 -5.85
CA MET A 85 -17.10 0.46 -4.74
C MET A 85 -17.10 -0.73 -3.78
N GLU A 86 -18.25 -1.32 -3.50
CA GLU A 86 -18.35 -2.54 -2.67
C GLU A 86 -17.65 -3.73 -3.35
N GLU A 87 -17.90 -3.95 -4.65
CA GLU A 87 -17.24 -5.01 -5.43
C GLU A 87 -15.70 -4.83 -5.44
N LEU A 88 -15.22 -3.59 -5.61
CA LEU A 88 -13.78 -3.29 -5.55
C LEU A 88 -13.20 -3.53 -4.16
N ALA A 89 -13.92 -3.20 -3.09
CA ALA A 89 -13.48 -3.45 -1.72
C ALA A 89 -13.37 -4.95 -1.42
N GLU A 90 -14.33 -5.75 -1.90
CA GLU A 90 -14.32 -7.21 -1.78
C GLU A 90 -13.14 -7.83 -2.55
N ALA A 91 -12.96 -7.46 -3.82
CA ALA A 91 -11.82 -7.92 -4.62
C ALA A 91 -10.47 -7.55 -3.98
N GLN A 92 -10.37 -6.36 -3.38
CA GLN A 92 -9.15 -5.95 -2.65
C GLN A 92 -8.93 -6.79 -1.39
N LYS A 93 -10.00 -7.18 -0.69
CA LYS A 93 -9.93 -8.05 0.50
C LYS A 93 -9.49 -9.46 0.14
N GLU A 94 -10.01 -10.02 -0.95
CA GLU A 94 -9.58 -11.33 -1.50
C GLU A 94 -8.10 -11.28 -1.90
N THR A 95 -7.70 -10.26 -2.66
CA THR A 95 -6.29 -10.06 -3.05
C THR A 95 -5.37 -9.98 -1.82
N LYS A 96 -5.76 -9.25 -0.77
CA LYS A 96 -5.00 -9.18 0.48
C LYS A 96 -4.88 -10.54 1.16
N LEU A 97 -5.92 -11.37 1.11
CA LEU A 97 -5.91 -12.72 1.66
C LEU A 97 -4.97 -13.63 0.88
N GLU A 98 -5.02 -13.60 -0.46
CA GLU A 98 -4.11 -14.35 -1.32
C GLU A 98 -2.65 -13.94 -1.08
N ILE A 99 -2.36 -12.65 -1.01
CA ILE A 99 -1.01 -12.15 -0.67
C ILE A 99 -0.57 -12.66 0.70
N ARG A 100 -1.46 -12.69 1.70
CA ARG A 100 -1.14 -13.24 3.02
C ARG A 100 -0.86 -14.74 2.96
N ASN A 101 -1.61 -15.51 2.17
CA ASN A 101 -1.41 -16.94 2.00
C ASN A 101 -0.10 -17.22 1.24
N LEU A 102 0.19 -16.48 0.17
CA LEU A 102 1.48 -16.53 -0.53
C LEU A 102 2.64 -16.19 0.41
N ARG A 103 2.51 -15.15 1.24
CA ARG A 103 3.53 -14.83 2.25
C ARG A 103 3.73 -15.95 3.28
N LYS A 104 2.69 -16.68 3.65
CA LYS A 104 2.82 -17.86 4.53
C LYS A 104 3.52 -19.01 3.83
N GLN A 105 3.20 -19.28 2.57
CA GLN A 105 3.86 -20.32 1.77
C GLN A 105 5.33 -19.97 1.49
N VAL A 106 5.61 -18.75 1.07
CA VAL A 106 6.98 -18.22 0.87
C VAL A 106 7.73 -18.15 2.21
N GLY A 107 7.07 -17.78 3.30
CA GLY A 107 7.64 -17.78 4.65
C GLY A 107 7.98 -19.19 5.12
N GLY A 108 7.13 -20.18 4.83
CA GLY A 108 7.41 -21.61 5.06
C GLY A 108 8.58 -22.12 4.24
N LEU A 109 8.67 -21.74 2.96
CA LEU A 109 9.83 -22.03 2.09
C LEU A 109 11.11 -21.34 2.58
N THR A 110 11.00 -20.19 3.24
CA THR A 110 12.15 -19.50 3.85
C THR A 110 12.64 -20.22 5.11
N MET A 111 11.74 -20.88 5.85
CA MET A 111 12.10 -21.71 7.01
C MET A 111 12.85 -22.98 6.58
N ASP A 112 12.43 -23.66 5.50
CA ASP A 112 13.15 -24.83 4.94
C ASP A 112 14.52 -24.49 4.35
N VAL A 113 14.74 -23.23 3.97
CA VAL A 113 16.02 -22.72 3.46
C VAL A 113 16.94 -22.23 4.59
N GLY A 114 16.37 -21.71 5.69
CA GLY A 114 17.10 -21.07 6.77
C GLY A 114 17.82 -22.01 7.74
N TYR A 115 17.47 -23.30 7.78
CA TYR A 115 18.06 -24.27 8.72
C TYR A 115 18.86 -25.39 8.04
N GLY A 116 18.92 -25.44 6.71
CA GLY A 116 19.51 -26.56 5.97
C GLY A 116 20.86 -26.28 5.31
N ILE A 117 21.35 -25.03 5.30
CA ILE A 117 22.67 -24.74 4.70
C ILE A 117 23.75 -25.33 5.59
N GLU A 118 23.63 -25.17 6.90
CA GLU A 118 24.54 -25.76 7.89
C GLU A 118 24.62 -27.27 7.72
N ASP A 119 23.48 -27.97 7.79
CA ASP A 119 23.40 -29.43 7.69
C ASP A 119 23.93 -29.95 6.35
N ARG A 120 23.77 -29.17 5.27
CA ARG A 120 24.31 -29.51 3.95
C ARG A 120 25.82 -29.35 3.88
N ILE A 121 26.36 -28.32 4.53
CA ILE A 121 27.78 -27.95 4.45
C ILE A 121 28.62 -28.69 5.49
N MET A 122 28.10 -28.95 6.69
CA MET A 122 28.80 -29.61 7.79
C MET A 122 29.55 -30.90 7.39
N PRO A 123 28.96 -31.84 6.60
CA PRO A 123 29.66 -33.05 6.18
C PRO A 123 30.93 -32.82 5.36
N TYR A 124 31.07 -31.64 4.74
CA TYR A 124 32.22 -31.28 3.91
C TYR A 124 33.31 -30.53 4.67
N ILE A 125 33.04 -30.03 5.88
CA ILE A 125 33.93 -29.10 6.60
C ILE A 125 35.31 -29.71 6.89
N CYS A 126 35.38 -31.02 7.13
CA CYS A 126 36.67 -31.68 7.37
C CYS A 126 37.58 -31.65 6.13
N ASP A 127 37.07 -32.04 4.96
CA ASP A 127 37.84 -32.02 3.71
C ASP A 127 38.06 -30.59 3.19
N PHE A 128 37.06 -29.71 3.38
CA PHE A 128 37.17 -28.27 3.15
C PHE A 128 38.32 -27.66 3.95
N GLY A 129 38.39 -27.91 5.26
CA GLY A 129 39.48 -27.44 6.12
C GLY A 129 40.84 -27.91 5.64
N LYS A 130 40.93 -29.19 5.27
CA LYS A 130 42.15 -29.79 4.75
C LYS A 130 42.61 -29.14 3.43
N LYS A 131 41.72 -29.01 2.45
CA LYS A 131 42.06 -28.50 1.11
C LYS A 131 42.27 -26.98 1.06
N GLU A 132 41.47 -26.21 1.80
CA GLU A 132 41.49 -24.75 1.72
C GLU A 132 42.46 -24.09 2.71
N PHE A 133 42.72 -24.75 3.85
CA PHE A 133 43.46 -24.18 4.97
C PHE A 133 44.59 -25.08 5.49
N ASP A 134 44.78 -26.30 4.96
CA ASP A 134 45.77 -27.27 5.44
C ASP A 134 45.58 -27.60 6.93
N THR A 135 44.33 -27.87 7.32
CA THR A 135 43.95 -28.17 8.71
C THR A 135 43.37 -29.57 8.85
N ASP A 136 43.74 -30.27 9.92
CA ASP A 136 43.15 -31.55 10.32
C ASP A 136 42.03 -31.30 11.34
N ILE A 137 40.79 -31.22 10.84
CA ILE A 137 39.60 -30.92 11.64
C ILE A 137 39.12 -32.17 12.40
N LYS A 138 38.87 -32.02 13.70
CA LYS A 138 38.42 -33.08 14.62
C LYS A 138 36.98 -32.88 15.11
N LEU A 139 36.52 -31.64 15.17
CA LEU A 139 35.17 -31.30 15.62
C LEU A 139 34.52 -30.37 14.60
N VAL A 140 33.24 -30.61 14.29
CA VAL A 140 32.38 -29.71 13.53
C VAL A 140 31.01 -29.72 14.19
N GLU A 141 30.54 -28.56 14.62
CA GLU A 141 29.23 -28.41 15.26
C GLU A 141 28.65 -27.00 15.06
N ARG A 142 27.37 -26.86 15.37
CA ARG A 142 26.75 -25.56 15.66
C ARG A 142 27.01 -25.26 17.13
N ARG A 143 27.55 -24.07 17.44
CA ARG A 143 27.95 -23.73 18.81
C ARG A 143 27.37 -22.38 19.24
N ASN A 144 26.68 -22.36 20.38
CA ASN A 144 26.40 -21.13 21.12
C ASN A 144 27.64 -20.80 21.97
N LEU A 145 28.47 -19.88 21.49
CA LEU A 145 29.67 -19.49 22.20
C LEU A 145 29.31 -18.44 23.25
N VAL A 146 29.34 -18.84 24.52
CA VAL A 146 29.05 -17.97 25.67
C VAL A 146 30.32 -17.22 26.08
N TYR A 147 30.22 -15.92 26.26
CA TYR A 147 31.29 -15.02 26.67
C TYR A 147 31.30 -14.78 28.19
N PRO A 148 32.40 -14.25 28.77
CA PRO A 148 32.50 -14.02 30.21
C PRO A 148 31.44 -13.08 30.81
N ASP A 149 30.84 -12.22 29.99
CA ASP A 149 29.75 -11.30 30.38
C ASP A 149 28.36 -11.96 30.39
N GLY A 150 28.28 -13.25 30.06
CA GLY A 150 27.05 -14.03 29.98
C GLY A 150 26.29 -13.89 28.65
N ASN A 151 26.73 -13.02 27.73
CA ASN A 151 26.19 -12.96 26.38
C ASN A 151 26.68 -14.15 25.55
N TYR A 152 25.99 -14.47 24.45
CA TYR A 152 26.42 -15.52 23.53
C TYR A 152 26.18 -15.15 22.07
N ASP A 153 26.99 -15.72 21.18
CA ASP A 153 26.73 -15.73 19.74
C ASP A 153 26.47 -17.15 19.26
N GLU A 154 25.47 -17.33 18.40
CA GLU A 154 25.27 -18.58 17.66
C GLU A 154 26.22 -18.60 16.47
N ILE A 155 27.10 -19.60 16.42
CA ILE A 155 28.02 -19.84 15.32
C ILE A 155 27.46 -20.97 14.45
N ASN A 156 27.14 -20.67 13.18
CA ASN A 156 26.52 -21.64 12.28
C ASN A 156 27.43 -22.82 11.96
N ILE A 157 28.71 -22.56 11.67
CA ILE A 157 29.73 -23.59 11.52
C ILE A 157 30.88 -23.26 12.46
N TYR A 158 31.06 -24.08 13.47
CA TYR A 158 32.19 -24.03 14.36
C TYR A 158 32.99 -25.32 14.23
N ALA A 159 34.25 -25.22 13.78
CA ALA A 159 35.11 -26.38 13.63
C ALA A 159 36.46 -26.18 14.31
N GLU A 160 36.93 -27.22 14.99
CA GLU A 160 38.21 -27.26 15.70
C GLU A 160 39.12 -28.31 15.09
N GLY A 161 40.39 -27.99 14.98
CA GLY A 161 41.39 -28.91 14.47
C GLY A 161 42.81 -28.50 14.82
N MET A 162 43.75 -29.11 14.11
CA MET A 162 45.17 -28.82 14.24
C MET A 162 45.77 -28.46 12.88
N LYS A 163 46.72 -27.52 12.89
CA LYS A 163 47.60 -27.25 11.75
C LYS A 163 49.04 -27.24 12.25
N GLN A 164 49.84 -28.18 11.75
CA GLN A 164 51.26 -28.33 12.17
C GLN A 164 51.43 -28.36 13.70
N GLY A 165 50.52 -29.05 14.41
CA GLY A 165 50.53 -29.17 15.87
C GLY A 165 49.98 -27.96 16.64
N LYS A 166 49.50 -26.90 15.97
CA LYS A 166 48.88 -25.74 16.60
C LYS A 166 47.34 -25.79 16.49
N PRO A 167 46.59 -25.42 17.54
CA PRO A 167 45.14 -25.31 17.48
C PRO A 167 44.68 -24.32 16.41
N VAL A 168 43.66 -24.72 15.65
CA VAL A 168 43.05 -23.92 14.60
C VAL A 168 41.54 -24.07 14.62
N PHE A 169 40.86 -22.98 14.26
CA PHE A 169 39.42 -22.89 14.23
C PHE A 169 38.95 -22.42 12.85
N ILE A 170 37.89 -23.04 12.34
CA ILE A 170 37.16 -22.55 11.18
C ILE A 170 35.78 -22.10 11.64
N ILE A 171 35.48 -20.82 11.43
CA ILE A 171 34.19 -20.22 11.75
C ILE A 171 33.50 -19.89 10.42
N GLY A 172 32.26 -20.37 10.26
CA GLY A 172 31.43 -20.12 9.08
C GLY A 172 30.07 -19.53 9.44
N GLU A 173 29.64 -18.58 8.63
CA GLU A 173 28.25 -18.06 8.62
C GLU A 173 27.52 -18.59 7.38
N CYS A 174 26.30 -19.07 7.59
CA CYS A 174 25.45 -19.68 6.57
C CYS A 174 24.24 -18.79 6.32
N LYS A 175 24.14 -18.23 5.12
CA LYS A 175 23.02 -17.36 4.76
C LYS A 175 22.65 -17.55 3.30
N ALA A 176 21.37 -17.80 3.00
CA ALA A 176 20.90 -18.08 1.64
C ALA A 176 21.33 -17.01 0.60
N GLN A 177 21.23 -15.74 0.98
CA GLN A 177 21.65 -14.59 0.20
C GLN A 177 22.39 -13.60 1.11
N PRO A 178 23.72 -13.75 1.29
CA PRO A 178 24.48 -12.88 2.16
C PRO A 178 24.52 -11.45 1.59
N GLY A 179 24.25 -10.47 2.44
CA GLY A 179 24.36 -9.04 2.14
C GLY A 179 25.54 -8.38 2.84
N LYS A 180 25.82 -7.11 2.53
CA LYS A 180 26.96 -6.35 3.09
C LYS A 180 26.97 -6.32 4.63
N LYS A 181 25.78 -6.15 5.24
CA LYS A 181 25.62 -6.14 6.70
C LYS A 181 25.96 -7.48 7.35
N ASP A 182 25.79 -8.59 6.64
CA ASP A 182 26.13 -9.92 7.16
C ASP A 182 27.64 -10.06 7.31
N PHE A 183 28.42 -9.54 6.35
CA PHE A 183 29.89 -9.47 6.49
C PHE A 183 30.32 -8.59 7.67
N ASP A 184 29.67 -7.42 7.82
CA ASP A 184 29.98 -6.51 8.93
C ASP A 184 29.69 -7.18 10.28
N LYS A 185 28.52 -7.83 10.41
CA LYS A 185 28.10 -8.56 11.61
C LYS A 185 29.01 -9.76 11.89
N PHE A 186 29.31 -10.56 10.88
CA PHE A 186 30.16 -11.73 11.01
C PHE A 186 31.60 -11.35 11.42
N ASN A 187 32.12 -10.24 10.90
CA ASN A 187 33.41 -9.71 11.36
C ASN A 187 33.37 -9.27 12.84
N GLN A 188 32.26 -8.70 13.31
CA GLN A 188 32.10 -8.35 14.74
C GLN A 188 32.01 -9.60 15.63
N ILE A 189 31.25 -10.62 15.21
CA ILE A 189 31.15 -11.90 15.92
C ILE A 189 32.54 -12.54 16.00
N THR A 190 33.23 -12.71 14.87
CA THR A 190 34.54 -13.36 14.84
C THR A 190 35.60 -12.57 15.61
N ALA A 191 35.51 -11.24 15.67
CA ALA A 191 36.36 -10.42 16.54
C ALA A 191 36.11 -10.68 18.04
N ARG A 192 34.88 -11.02 18.46
CA ARG A 192 34.59 -11.46 19.83
C ARG A 192 35.07 -12.89 20.08
N VAL A 193 34.78 -13.80 19.15
CA VAL A 193 35.21 -15.21 19.20
C VAL A 193 36.73 -15.29 19.41
N LYS A 194 37.52 -14.55 18.63
CA LYS A 194 38.99 -14.48 18.74
C LYS A 194 39.53 -14.07 20.11
N LYS A 195 38.71 -13.44 20.98
CA LYS A 195 39.13 -13.06 22.34
C LYS A 195 39.04 -14.21 23.33
N VAL A 196 38.25 -15.24 23.02
CA VAL A 196 37.98 -16.37 23.93
C VAL A 196 38.53 -17.70 23.43
N ILE A 197 38.96 -17.79 22.16
CA ILE A 197 39.65 -18.97 21.62
C ILE A 197 41.14 -18.71 21.43
N SER A 198 41.96 -19.72 21.73
CA SER A 198 43.42 -19.66 21.60
C SER A 198 43.88 -20.51 20.41
N GLY A 199 43.98 -19.89 19.23
CA GLY A 199 44.46 -20.53 18.00
C GLY A 199 44.18 -19.66 16.76
N ASP A 200 44.64 -20.12 15.60
CA ASP A 200 44.40 -19.43 14.34
C ASP A 200 42.93 -19.58 13.93
N VAL A 201 42.32 -18.49 13.42
CA VAL A 201 40.89 -18.49 13.06
C VAL A 201 40.73 -18.18 11.57
N TYR A 202 40.27 -19.18 10.82
CA TYR A 202 39.84 -19.03 9.43
C TYR A 202 38.35 -18.75 9.38
N MET A 203 37.94 -17.84 8.50
CA MET A 203 36.59 -17.31 8.44
C MET A 203 36.03 -17.48 7.04
N PHE A 204 34.79 -17.95 6.93
CA PHE A 204 34.09 -18.00 5.67
C PHE A 204 32.60 -17.65 5.78
N ILE A 205 32.02 -17.20 4.67
CA ILE A 205 30.58 -17.03 4.51
C ILE A 205 30.14 -17.91 3.34
N THR A 206 29.04 -18.64 3.54
CA THR A 206 28.43 -19.47 2.49
C THR A 206 26.98 -19.10 2.23
N GLY A 207 26.56 -19.20 0.97
CA GLY A 207 25.20 -18.90 0.51
C GLY A 207 24.90 -19.43 -0.88
N TYR A 208 23.66 -19.33 -1.34
CA TYR A 208 23.32 -19.78 -2.70
C TYR A 208 23.87 -18.85 -3.78
N SER A 209 23.85 -17.54 -3.49
CA SER A 209 24.31 -16.51 -4.42
C SER A 209 24.78 -15.28 -3.67
N PHE A 210 25.70 -14.54 -4.30
CA PHE A 210 26.17 -13.24 -3.85
C PHE A 210 25.95 -12.26 -5.00
N SER A 211 25.39 -11.08 -4.74
CA SER A 211 25.27 -10.05 -5.76
C SER A 211 26.65 -9.44 -6.06
N PRO A 212 26.90 -8.92 -7.28
CA PRO A 212 28.20 -8.37 -7.65
C PRO A 212 28.72 -7.29 -6.70
N ASP A 213 27.82 -6.43 -6.20
CA ASP A 213 28.19 -5.35 -5.27
C ASP A 213 28.54 -5.87 -3.87
N VAL A 214 27.97 -7.01 -3.45
CA VAL A 214 28.35 -7.69 -2.21
C VAL A 214 29.71 -8.37 -2.38
N GLU A 215 29.97 -9.05 -3.51
CA GLU A 215 31.27 -9.67 -3.78
C GLU A 215 32.41 -8.63 -3.80
N ILE A 216 32.19 -7.50 -4.46
CA ILE A 216 33.16 -6.39 -4.49
C ILE A 216 33.38 -5.84 -3.07
N TYR A 217 32.31 -5.65 -2.30
CA TYR A 217 32.39 -5.16 -0.93
C TYR A 217 33.18 -6.11 -0.04
N ALA A 218 32.87 -7.41 -0.09
CA ALA A 218 33.54 -8.45 0.68
C ALA A 218 35.04 -8.50 0.36
N LYS A 219 35.40 -8.56 -0.93
CA LYS A 219 36.81 -8.60 -1.37
C LYS A 219 37.59 -7.35 -0.96
N LYS A 220 36.97 -6.17 -1.01
CA LYS A 220 37.63 -4.90 -0.68
C LYS A 220 37.78 -4.70 0.83
N LYS A 221 36.74 -4.97 1.61
CA LYS A 221 36.67 -4.63 3.05
C LYS A 221 37.10 -5.79 3.95
N TYR A 222 36.81 -7.03 3.54
CA TYR A 222 37.03 -8.24 4.31
C TYR A 222 37.75 -9.34 3.49
N PRO A 223 38.94 -9.06 2.92
CA PRO A 223 39.66 -10.02 2.06
C PRO A 223 40.03 -11.33 2.78
N PHE A 224 40.01 -11.33 4.12
CA PHE A 224 40.27 -12.48 4.97
C PHE A 224 39.04 -13.36 5.26
N ILE A 225 37.84 -12.92 4.87
CA ILE A 225 36.61 -13.72 4.96
C ILE A 225 36.39 -14.35 3.58
N ARG A 226 36.62 -15.67 3.47
CA ARG A 226 36.43 -16.37 2.21
C ARG A 226 34.94 -16.54 1.91
N THR A 227 34.55 -16.47 0.64
CA THR A 227 33.16 -16.63 0.20
C THR A 227 33.04 -17.86 -0.67
N TYR A 228 32.06 -18.70 -0.39
CA TYR A 228 31.78 -19.90 -1.17
C TYR A 228 30.29 -20.01 -1.45
N ARG A 229 29.91 -20.46 -2.63
CA ARG A 229 28.52 -20.84 -2.90
C ARG A 229 28.28 -22.27 -2.41
N THR A 230 27.07 -22.58 -1.98
CA THR A 230 26.79 -23.91 -1.39
C THR A 230 27.12 -25.05 -2.34
N TYR A 231 26.86 -24.90 -3.65
CA TYR A 231 27.16 -25.92 -4.65
C TYR A 231 28.67 -26.17 -4.81
N GLU A 232 29.52 -25.20 -4.47
CA GLU A 232 30.98 -25.37 -4.57
C GLU A 232 31.48 -26.40 -3.55
N PHE A 233 30.80 -26.53 -2.40
CA PHE A 233 31.17 -27.55 -1.44
C PHE A 233 30.90 -28.95 -1.97
N GLU A 234 29.74 -29.15 -2.59
CA GLU A 234 29.36 -30.43 -3.19
C GLU A 234 30.26 -30.84 -4.35
N MET A 235 30.79 -29.86 -5.09
CA MET A 235 31.67 -30.11 -6.23
C MET A 235 33.14 -30.30 -5.87
N LYS A 236 33.63 -29.65 -4.81
CA LYS A 236 35.08 -29.58 -4.51
C LYS A 236 35.51 -30.47 -3.34
N TYR A 237 34.61 -30.79 -2.43
CA TYR A 237 34.95 -31.46 -1.17
C TYR A 237 34.21 -32.79 -1.03
N GLU A 238 34.82 -33.72 -0.31
CA GLU A 238 34.25 -35.02 -0.01
C GLU A 238 33.46 -34.99 1.30
N LYS A 239 32.33 -35.72 1.34
CA LYS A 239 31.55 -35.88 2.56
C LYS A 239 32.29 -36.83 3.50
N ILE A 240 32.66 -36.36 4.67
CA ILE A 240 33.25 -37.19 5.73
C ILE A 240 32.17 -37.39 6.80
N LYS A 241 31.75 -38.64 7.01
CA LYS A 241 30.93 -38.98 8.18
C LYS A 241 31.84 -38.91 9.41
N LEU A 242 31.57 -37.97 10.31
CA LEU A 242 32.13 -37.95 11.67
C LEU A 242 31.59 -39.16 12.44
N VAL A 243 32.14 -40.35 12.18
CA VAL A 243 31.90 -41.53 13.02
C VAL A 243 32.79 -41.38 14.24
N SER A 244 32.17 -41.06 15.39
CA SER A 244 32.67 -41.27 16.76
C SER A 244 34.15 -40.99 17.03
N LEU A 245 34.48 -39.73 17.37
CA LEU A 245 35.67 -39.39 18.16
C LEU A 245 35.29 -39.05 19.62
N LYS A 246 34.28 -39.72 20.16
CA LYS A 246 34.09 -39.86 21.62
C LYS A 246 34.59 -41.25 22.02
N GLN A 247 35.90 -41.41 22.15
CA GLN A 247 36.60 -42.35 23.05
C GLN A 247 38.06 -42.44 22.62
N SER A 248 38.92 -41.70 23.32
CA SER A 248 40.31 -42.00 23.63
C SER A 248 40.71 -41.13 24.80
#